data_AF-A0A8H8BZC8-F1
#
_entry.id   AF-A0A8H8BZC8-F1
#
_cell.length_a   1.000
_cell.length_b   1.000
_cell.length_c   1.000
_cell.angle_alpha   90.00
_cell.angle_beta   90.00
_cell.angle_gamma   90.00
#
_symmetry.space_group_name_H-M   'P 1'
#
loop_
_entity.id
_entity.type
_entity.pdbx_description
1 polymer ?
#
loop_
_entity_poly.entity_id
_entity_poly.type
_entity_poly.pdbx_seq_one_letter_code
_entity_poly.pdbx_strand_id
1 'polypeptide(L)'
;MHLTTLTSQFMLLALSVLLFVTTSVLAVPALAEDLQVVRGQILPPGYKYEPLRMTGTIGDITLNHIGAIEEILAKVVGENPGFKIQDLASTSTTVAGGHAIARRDKETNSDLACYPFPGQPDWRAAEVRYINDGIAYLKKVNALCWTPNQMGLSCTYMASYVQDTLNRCAYSVGLMRLVGGQAWDTDGYNVNIMRDTSCQGLVHYHFISH
;
A
#
# COMPACT_ATOMS: atom_id res chain seq x y z
N MET A 1 45.10 -36.93 34.95
CA MET A 1 44.07 -37.25 33.93
C MET A 1 42.89 -36.26 33.87
N HIS A 2 42.93 -35.09 34.54
CA HIS A 2 41.80 -34.12 34.52
C HIS A 2 41.95 -32.95 33.52
N LEU A 3 43.14 -32.76 32.93
CA LEU A 3 43.40 -31.62 32.02
C LEU A 3 42.83 -31.85 30.60
N THR A 4 42.69 -33.11 30.19
CA THR A 4 42.13 -33.49 28.88
C THR A 4 40.60 -33.33 28.83
N THR A 5 39.92 -33.45 29.98
CA THR A 5 38.47 -33.26 30.07
C THR A 5 38.06 -31.78 29.98
N LEU A 6 38.87 -30.87 30.54
CA LEU A 6 38.56 -29.44 30.53
C LEU A 6 38.65 -28.85 29.12
N THR A 7 39.69 -29.23 28.37
CA THR A 7 39.94 -28.73 27.00
C THR A 7 38.86 -29.17 26.01
N SER A 8 38.33 -30.38 26.17
CA SER A 8 37.22 -30.90 25.36
C SER A 8 35.92 -30.10 25.57
N GLN A 9 35.61 -29.72 26.81
CA GLN A 9 34.39 -28.95 27.11
C GLN A 9 34.41 -27.53 26.52
N PHE A 10 35.56 -26.85 26.53
CA PHE A 10 35.69 -25.53 25.91
C PHE A 10 35.54 -25.57 24.38
N MET A 11 36.07 -26.60 23.72
CA MET A 11 35.91 -26.78 22.26
C MET A 11 34.45 -27.01 21.87
N LEU A 12 33.70 -27.81 22.63
CA LEU A 12 32.28 -28.04 22.38
C LEU A 12 31.43 -26.77 22.56
N LEU A 13 31.77 -25.94 23.55
CA LEU A 13 31.05 -24.70 23.84
C LEU A 13 31.36 -23.61 22.80
N ALA A 14 32.60 -23.53 22.30
CA ALA A 14 32.95 -22.63 21.20
C ALA A 14 32.25 -23.03 19.89
N LEU A 15 32.14 -24.34 19.62
CA LEU A 15 31.45 -24.84 18.42
C LEU A 15 29.94 -24.59 18.47
N SER A 16 29.30 -24.74 19.64
CA SER A 16 27.87 -24.45 19.78
C SER A 16 27.55 -22.96 19.63
N VAL A 17 28.40 -22.08 20.16
CA VAL A 17 28.27 -20.62 19.96
C VAL A 17 28.45 -20.26 18.49
N LEU A 18 29.43 -20.85 17.79
CA LEU A 18 29.66 -20.59 16.37
C LEU A 18 28.48 -21.07 15.49
N LEU A 19 27.86 -22.21 15.84
CA LEU A 19 26.66 -22.70 15.17
C LEU A 19 25.44 -21.81 15.44
N PHE A 20 25.29 -21.24 16.63
CA PHE A 20 24.22 -20.28 16.93
C PHE A 20 24.40 -18.93 16.22
N VAL A 21 25.64 -18.47 16.01
CA VAL A 21 25.90 -17.21 15.30
C VAL A 21 25.70 -17.35 13.80
N THR A 22 25.97 -18.53 13.23
CA THR A 22 25.85 -18.77 11.77
C THR A 22 24.40 -18.99 11.29
N THR A 23 23.49 -19.45 12.14
CA THR A 23 22.06 -19.57 11.78
C THR A 23 21.32 -18.24 11.71
N SER A 24 21.94 -17.13 12.14
CA SER A 24 21.30 -15.81 12.21
C SER A 24 21.37 -14.99 10.92
N VAL A 25 22.07 -15.45 9.87
CA VAL A 25 22.44 -14.59 8.71
C VAL A 25 21.75 -14.96 7.39
N LEU A 26 20.93 -16.00 7.33
CA LEU A 26 20.22 -16.41 6.11
C LEU A 26 18.70 -16.44 6.25
N ALA A 27 18.12 -15.51 7.01
CA ALA A 27 16.74 -15.11 6.75
C ALA A 27 16.74 -14.24 5.49
N VAL A 28 16.89 -14.87 4.32
CA VAL A 28 16.41 -14.26 3.08
C VAL A 28 14.93 -14.01 3.35
N PRO A 29 14.44 -12.74 3.36
CA PRO A 29 13.02 -12.52 3.42
C PRO A 29 12.46 -13.27 2.23
N ALA A 30 11.71 -14.34 2.50
CA ALA A 30 10.91 -14.98 1.48
C ALA A 30 10.08 -13.85 0.88
N LEU A 31 10.46 -13.41 -0.31
CA LEU A 31 9.70 -12.47 -1.09
C LEU A 31 8.32 -13.09 -1.15
N ALA A 32 7.33 -12.39 -0.58
CA ALA A 32 6.01 -12.95 -0.32
C ALA A 32 5.40 -13.51 -1.61
N GLU A 33 5.58 -14.81 -1.86
CA GLU A 33 4.83 -15.57 -2.88
C GLU A 33 3.33 -15.63 -2.53
N ASP A 34 2.95 -15.11 -1.36
CA ASP A 34 1.59 -15.15 -0.83
C ASP A 34 1.00 -13.75 -0.63
N LEU A 35 1.41 -12.77 -1.44
CA LEU A 35 0.54 -11.64 -1.75
C LEU A 35 -0.53 -12.10 -2.76
N GLN A 36 -1.28 -13.14 -2.37
CA GLN A 36 -2.53 -13.45 -3.05
C GLN A 36 -3.47 -12.29 -2.78
N VAL A 37 -3.45 -11.30 -3.70
CA VAL A 37 -4.54 -10.38 -3.99
C VAL A 37 -5.82 -11.11 -3.64
N VAL A 38 -6.59 -10.60 -2.66
CA VAL A 38 -7.77 -11.26 -2.12
C VAL A 38 -8.76 -11.60 -3.26
N ARG A 39 -8.55 -12.76 -3.88
CA ARG A 39 -9.41 -13.41 -4.85
C ARG A 39 -10.52 -14.08 -4.06
N GLY A 40 -11.41 -13.25 -3.52
CA GLY A 40 -12.52 -13.74 -2.69
C GLY A 40 -13.71 -12.81 -2.65
N GLN A 41 -13.54 -11.54 -3.03
CA GLN A 41 -14.65 -10.62 -3.12
C GLN A 41 -15.35 -10.75 -4.47
N ILE A 42 -16.68 -10.89 -4.41
CA ILE A 42 -17.53 -10.84 -5.60
C ILE A 42 -17.55 -9.39 -6.07
N LEU A 43 -16.76 -9.09 -7.09
CA LEU A 43 -16.90 -7.86 -7.85
C LEU A 43 -18.29 -7.84 -8.51
N PRO A 44 -18.93 -6.67 -8.65
CA PRO A 44 -20.17 -6.60 -9.42
C PRO A 44 -19.93 -7.13 -10.86
N PRO A 45 -20.96 -7.69 -11.52
CA PRO A 45 -20.80 -8.21 -12.88
C PRO A 45 -20.15 -7.19 -13.82
N GLY A 46 -19.11 -7.60 -14.55
CA GLY A 46 -18.36 -6.75 -15.49
C GLY A 46 -17.03 -6.22 -14.95
N TYR A 47 -16.85 -6.19 -13.63
CA TYR A 47 -15.64 -5.66 -13.01
C TYR A 47 -14.57 -6.74 -12.78
N LYS A 48 -13.28 -6.37 -12.91
CA LYS A 48 -12.13 -7.25 -12.67
C LYS A 48 -11.06 -6.57 -11.81
N TYR A 49 -10.37 -7.37 -11.01
CA TYR A 49 -9.14 -6.93 -10.34
C TYR A 49 -8.01 -6.94 -11.35
N GLU A 50 -7.27 -5.83 -11.40
CA GLU A 50 -6.19 -5.61 -12.33
C GLU A 50 -5.02 -4.96 -11.57
N PRO A 51 -3.77 -5.32 -11.87
CA PRO A 51 -2.62 -4.78 -11.16
C PRO A 51 -2.45 -3.28 -11.45
N LEU A 52 -2.05 -2.52 -10.42
CA LEU A 52 -1.74 -1.11 -10.58
C LEU A 52 -0.45 -0.98 -11.38
N ARG A 53 -0.47 -0.16 -12.44
CA ARG A 53 0.75 0.30 -13.09
C ARG A 53 1.09 1.70 -12.59
N MET A 54 2.31 1.90 -12.09
CA MET A 54 2.78 3.18 -11.59
C MET A 54 3.97 3.66 -12.42
N THR A 55 3.84 4.84 -13.03
CA THR A 55 4.91 5.46 -13.83
C THR A 55 5.13 6.90 -13.41
N GLY A 56 6.36 7.35 -13.24
CA GLY A 56 6.66 8.74 -12.87
C GLY A 56 7.98 8.86 -12.15
N THR A 57 8.07 9.79 -11.20
CA THR A 57 9.26 9.95 -10.38
C THR A 57 8.94 10.17 -8.89
N ILE A 58 9.87 9.73 -8.04
CA ILE A 58 9.92 10.06 -6.62
C ILE A 58 11.31 10.63 -6.34
N GLY A 59 11.41 11.95 -6.16
CA GLY A 59 12.70 12.63 -6.20
C GLY A 59 13.39 12.35 -7.53
N ASP A 60 14.62 11.80 -7.47
CA ASP A 60 15.41 11.43 -8.65
C ASP A 60 15.19 9.97 -9.12
N ILE A 61 14.32 9.22 -8.44
CA ILE A 61 14.04 7.82 -8.76
C ILE A 61 12.94 7.74 -9.81
N THR A 62 13.20 7.09 -10.94
CA THR A 62 12.21 6.82 -11.97
C THR A 62 11.40 5.58 -11.61
N LEU A 63 10.07 5.67 -11.72
CA LEU A 63 9.13 4.59 -11.48
C LEU A 63 8.59 4.07 -12.81
N ASN A 64 8.61 2.74 -13.00
CA ASN A 64 7.87 2.06 -14.06
C ASN A 64 7.60 0.61 -13.66
N HIS A 65 6.66 0.43 -12.73
CA HIS A 65 6.36 -0.90 -12.18
C HIS A 65 4.88 -1.23 -12.31
N ILE A 66 4.61 -2.53 -12.32
CA ILE A 66 3.27 -3.11 -12.31
C ILE A 66 3.22 -4.07 -11.12
N GLY A 67 2.15 -4.00 -10.34
CA GLY A 67 1.94 -4.87 -9.18
C GLY A 67 0.96 -4.28 -8.17
N ALA A 68 0.87 -4.90 -7.00
CA ALA A 68 0.29 -4.24 -5.83
C ALA A 68 1.17 -3.05 -5.39
N ILE A 69 0.62 -2.10 -4.64
CA ILE A 69 1.38 -0.89 -4.24
C ILE A 69 2.60 -1.27 -3.38
N GLU A 70 2.48 -2.32 -2.57
CA GLU A 70 3.52 -2.89 -1.75
C GLU A 70 4.61 -3.56 -2.59
N GLU A 71 4.24 -4.32 -3.62
CA GLU A 71 5.19 -4.93 -4.55
C GLU A 71 5.98 -3.87 -5.30
N ILE A 72 5.31 -2.80 -5.72
CA ILE A 72 5.94 -1.67 -6.37
C ILE A 72 6.92 -0.99 -5.39
N LEU A 73 6.50 -0.74 -4.16
CA LEU A 73 7.38 -0.16 -3.12
C LEU A 73 8.57 -1.06 -2.80
N ALA A 74 8.36 -2.37 -2.69
CA ALA A 74 9.43 -3.34 -2.45
C ALA A 74 10.44 -3.36 -3.60
N LYS A 75 9.98 -3.31 -4.85
CA LYS A 75 10.85 -3.19 -6.04
C LYS A 75 11.66 -1.88 -5.98
N VAL A 76 11.02 -0.75 -5.68
CA VAL A 76 11.69 0.55 -5.58
C VAL A 76 12.77 0.55 -4.49
N VAL A 77 12.49 -0.01 -3.31
CA VAL A 77 13.47 -0.14 -2.21
C VAL A 77 14.62 -1.07 -2.62
N GLY A 78 14.32 -2.18 -3.29
CA GLY A 78 15.33 -3.12 -3.77
C GLY A 78 16.26 -2.54 -4.84
N GLU A 79 15.71 -1.75 -5.76
CA GLU A 79 16.46 -1.08 -6.83
C GLU A 79 17.22 0.17 -6.33
N ASN A 80 16.79 0.74 -5.20
CA ASN A 80 17.34 1.99 -4.66
C ASN A 80 17.59 1.86 -3.14
N PRO A 81 18.70 1.23 -2.70
CA PRO A 81 18.93 0.94 -1.27
C PRO A 81 19.08 2.19 -0.38
N GLY A 82 19.32 3.37 -0.96
CA GLY A 82 19.32 4.65 -0.23
C GLY A 82 17.92 5.23 -0.01
N PHE A 83 16.90 4.66 -0.65
CA PHE A 83 15.52 5.11 -0.54
C PHE A 83 14.92 4.65 0.78
N LYS A 84 14.56 5.61 1.64
CA LYS A 84 13.79 5.34 2.85
C LYS A 84 12.37 5.82 2.63
N ILE A 85 11.40 4.94 2.85
CA ILE A 85 9.98 5.30 2.78
C ILE A 85 9.65 6.46 3.74
N GLN A 86 10.38 6.57 4.86
CA GLN A 86 10.22 7.66 5.81
C GLN A 86 10.63 9.03 5.24
N ASP A 87 11.57 9.09 4.29
CA ASP A 87 12.04 10.35 3.69
C ASP A 87 10.97 10.96 2.77
N LEU A 88 10.02 10.14 2.33
CA LEU A 88 8.81 10.60 1.65
C LEU A 88 7.91 11.39 2.60
N ALA A 89 7.84 11.05 3.88
CA ALA A 89 7.06 11.81 4.85
C ALA A 89 7.59 13.25 5.04
N SER A 90 8.87 13.48 4.78
CA SER A 90 9.55 14.76 5.00
C SER A 90 9.61 15.66 3.76
N THR A 91 9.58 15.10 2.56
CA THR A 91 9.74 15.85 1.29
C THR A 91 8.39 16.37 0.80
N SER A 92 7.84 17.39 1.46
CA SER A 92 6.53 17.98 1.13
C SER A 92 6.64 19.33 0.41
N THR A 93 7.58 19.44 -0.55
CA THR A 93 7.93 20.73 -1.15
C THR A 93 7.56 20.79 -2.63
N THR A 94 6.47 21.52 -2.91
CA THR A 94 6.15 22.22 -4.18
C THR A 94 6.69 21.60 -5.47
N VAL A 95 5.98 20.62 -6.03
CA VAL A 95 6.13 20.24 -7.44
C VAL A 95 5.30 21.21 -8.29
N ALA A 96 5.93 22.29 -8.74
CA ALA A 96 5.30 23.35 -9.55
C ALA A 96 5.22 23.01 -11.06
N GLY A 97 5.42 21.75 -11.46
CA GLY A 97 5.57 21.37 -12.87
C GLY A 97 4.86 20.09 -13.29
N GLY A 98 3.99 19.50 -12.45
CA GLY A 98 3.16 18.38 -12.89
C GLY A 98 2.28 18.84 -14.04
N HIS A 99 2.26 18.10 -15.15
CA HIS A 99 1.25 18.28 -16.19
C HIS A 99 -0.10 18.45 -15.49
N ALA A 100 -0.72 19.61 -15.66
CA ALA A 100 -2.06 19.86 -15.20
C ALA A 100 -2.97 18.91 -15.99
N ILE A 101 -3.10 17.67 -15.51
CA ILE A 101 -4.25 16.84 -15.85
C ILE A 101 -5.40 17.73 -15.47
N ALA A 102 -6.17 18.17 -16.47
CA ALA A 102 -7.32 19.05 -16.28
C ALA A 102 -8.07 18.52 -15.06
N ARG A 103 -8.14 19.37 -14.03
CA ARG A 103 -8.75 19.01 -12.75
C ARG A 103 -10.20 18.68 -13.08
N ARG A 104 -10.52 17.39 -13.19
CA ARG A 104 -11.87 16.94 -13.57
C ARG A 104 -12.80 17.27 -12.42
N ASP A 105 -13.94 17.83 -12.76
CA ASP A 105 -14.89 18.35 -11.80
C ASP A 105 -15.40 17.19 -10.93
N LYS A 106 -14.91 17.15 -9.69
CA LYS A 106 -15.46 16.31 -8.61
C LYS A 106 -16.89 16.73 -8.22
N GLU A 107 -17.50 17.62 -8.99
CA GLU A 107 -18.52 18.56 -8.53
C GLU A 107 -19.83 17.89 -8.14
N THR A 108 -20.07 16.63 -8.49
CA THR A 108 -21.23 15.94 -7.95
C THR A 108 -20.95 15.32 -6.59
N ASN A 109 -19.80 14.66 -6.36
CA ASN A 109 -19.41 13.99 -5.10
C ASN A 109 -20.58 13.25 -4.41
N SER A 110 -21.65 12.94 -5.17
CA SER A 110 -22.95 12.43 -4.75
C SER A 110 -22.91 10.92 -4.69
N ASP A 111 -21.94 10.36 -5.40
CA ASP A 111 -21.70 8.95 -5.54
C ASP A 111 -20.57 8.63 -4.57
N LEU A 112 -20.86 8.82 -3.29
CA LEU A 112 -19.99 8.39 -2.22
C LEU A 112 -20.85 7.54 -1.29
N ALA A 113 -20.46 6.30 -1.15
CA ALA A 113 -21.16 5.35 -0.31
C ALA A 113 -20.25 4.97 0.86
N CYS A 114 -20.80 4.98 2.06
CA CYS A 114 -20.08 4.65 3.27
C CYS A 114 -20.32 3.20 3.67
N TYR A 115 -19.30 2.59 4.29
CA TYR A 115 -19.44 1.29 4.93
C TYR A 115 -20.52 1.34 6.04
N PRO A 116 -21.36 0.29 6.22
CA PRO A 116 -21.35 -1.00 5.52
C PRO A 116 -22.09 -1.00 4.17
N PHE A 117 -21.65 -1.86 3.26
CA PHE A 117 -22.20 -2.00 1.91
C PHE A 117 -23.10 -3.23 1.77
N PRO A 118 -24.31 -3.08 1.22
CA PRO A 118 -25.10 -4.22 0.78
C PRO A 118 -24.33 -5.06 -0.25
N GLY A 119 -24.30 -6.38 -0.07
CA GLY A 119 -23.63 -7.32 -0.99
C GLY A 119 -22.13 -7.52 -0.76
N GLN A 120 -21.52 -6.83 0.21
CA GLN A 120 -20.10 -6.97 0.54
C GLN A 120 -19.89 -7.25 2.05
N PRO A 121 -20.34 -8.42 2.55
CA PRO A 121 -20.35 -8.72 3.99
C PRO A 121 -18.95 -8.82 4.61
N ASP A 122 -17.94 -9.09 3.80
CA ASP A 122 -16.56 -9.28 4.26
C ASP A 122 -15.74 -8.00 4.29
N TRP A 123 -16.30 -6.87 3.83
CA TRP A 123 -15.62 -5.59 3.94
C TRP A 123 -15.45 -5.20 5.41
N ARG A 124 -14.32 -4.59 5.71
CA ARG A 124 -14.00 -4.06 7.04
C ARG A 124 -13.49 -2.64 6.85
N ALA A 125 -13.86 -1.73 7.73
CA ALA A 125 -13.32 -0.38 7.69
C ALA A 125 -11.84 -0.37 8.10
N ALA A 126 -11.06 0.49 7.45
CA ALA A 126 -9.66 0.74 7.76
C ALA A 126 -9.51 1.76 8.89
N GLU A 127 -8.41 1.68 9.64
CA GLU A 127 -8.11 2.68 10.66
C GLU A 127 -7.63 3.97 9.99
N VAL A 128 -8.19 5.10 10.42
CA VAL A 128 -7.94 6.41 9.81
C VAL A 128 -6.46 6.80 9.81
N ARG A 129 -5.66 6.35 10.79
CA ARG A 129 -4.22 6.65 10.83
C ARG A 129 -3.49 6.15 9.59
N TYR A 130 -3.74 4.90 9.17
CA TYR A 130 -3.07 4.31 8.02
C TYR A 130 -3.54 4.94 6.70
N ILE A 131 -4.79 5.40 6.67
CA ILE A 131 -5.36 6.13 5.53
C ILE A 131 -4.68 7.49 5.38
N ASN A 132 -4.51 8.22 6.47
CA ASN A 132 -3.81 9.50 6.44
C ASN A 132 -2.36 9.35 5.97
N ASP A 133 -1.66 8.31 6.41
CA ASP A 133 -0.30 8.01 5.96
C ASP A 133 -0.26 7.73 4.46
N GLY A 134 -1.21 6.94 3.94
CA GLY A 134 -1.35 6.66 2.52
C GLY A 134 -1.69 7.91 1.68
N ILE A 135 -2.61 8.76 2.14
CA ILE A 135 -2.92 10.06 1.51
C ILE A 135 -1.66 10.93 1.46
N ALA A 136 -0.92 11.02 2.57
CA ALA A 136 0.28 11.83 2.67
C ALA A 136 1.38 11.33 1.73
N TYR A 137 1.50 10.01 1.55
CA TYR A 137 2.36 9.40 0.55
C TYR A 137 1.94 9.78 -0.87
N LEU A 138 0.69 9.50 -1.25
CA LEU A 138 0.20 9.70 -2.62
C LEU A 138 0.29 11.15 -3.09
N LYS A 139 0.10 12.13 -2.18
CA LYS A 139 0.25 13.57 -2.47
C LYS A 139 1.68 13.98 -2.87
N LYS A 140 2.68 13.16 -2.58
CA LYS A 140 4.10 13.45 -2.82
C LYS A 140 4.68 12.65 -3.97
N VAL A 141 3.98 11.61 -4.39
CA VAL A 141 4.37 10.82 -5.55
C VAL A 141 3.96 11.58 -6.80
N ASN A 142 4.95 12.03 -7.57
CA ASN A 142 4.72 12.58 -8.91
C ASN A 142 4.66 11.44 -9.93
N ALA A 143 3.63 10.61 -9.80
CA ALA A 143 3.38 9.49 -10.69
C ALA A 143 1.95 9.46 -11.21
N LEU A 144 1.81 8.82 -12.35
CA LEU A 144 0.57 8.34 -12.89
C LEU A 144 0.31 6.96 -12.30
N CYS A 145 -0.80 6.88 -11.58
CA CYS A 145 -1.45 5.66 -11.14
C CYS A 145 -2.40 5.24 -12.28
N TRP A 146 -2.00 4.25 -13.08
CA TRP A 146 -2.75 3.80 -14.24
C TRP A 146 -3.85 2.84 -13.82
N THR A 147 -5.07 3.14 -14.30
CA THR A 147 -6.20 2.21 -14.25
C THR A 147 -6.12 1.22 -15.43
N PRO A 148 -6.87 0.11 -15.38
CA PRO A 148 -6.84 -0.92 -16.43
C PRO A 148 -7.24 -0.40 -17.81
N ASN A 149 -8.09 0.62 -17.85
CA ASN A 149 -8.48 1.34 -19.06
C ASN A 149 -7.39 2.29 -19.59
N GLN A 150 -6.14 2.10 -19.13
CA GLN A 150 -4.97 2.89 -19.49
C GLN A 150 -5.17 4.39 -19.28
N MET A 151 -5.99 4.77 -18.31
CA MET A 151 -6.10 6.16 -17.91
C MET A 151 -5.17 6.39 -16.73
N GLY A 152 -4.07 7.09 -16.98
CA GLY A 152 -3.16 7.56 -15.94
C GLY A 152 -3.83 8.66 -15.13
N LEU A 153 -4.18 8.35 -13.88
CA LEU A 153 -4.62 9.35 -12.90
C LEU A 153 -3.42 9.81 -12.09
N SER A 154 -3.33 11.10 -11.76
CA SER A 154 -2.28 11.49 -10.81
C SER A 154 -2.58 10.87 -9.45
N CYS A 155 -1.56 10.34 -8.80
CA CYS A 155 -1.73 9.73 -7.47
C CYS A 155 -2.24 10.78 -6.45
N THR A 156 -1.90 12.07 -6.63
CA THR A 156 -2.51 13.19 -5.89
C THR A 156 -4.02 13.34 -6.12
N TYR A 157 -4.49 13.12 -7.35
CA TYR A 157 -5.92 13.15 -7.65
C TYR A 157 -6.65 12.00 -6.94
N MET A 158 -6.10 10.79 -6.94
CA MET A 158 -6.68 9.71 -6.14
C MET A 158 -6.68 9.99 -4.63
N ALA A 159 -5.57 10.53 -4.10
CA ALA A 159 -5.47 10.89 -2.69
C ALA A 159 -6.61 11.83 -2.27
N SER A 160 -7.08 12.66 -3.21
CA SER A 160 -8.20 13.54 -2.97
C SER A 160 -9.56 12.82 -2.90
N TYR A 161 -9.78 11.72 -3.64
CA TYR A 161 -10.96 10.86 -3.46
C TYR A 161 -10.95 10.18 -2.10
N VAL A 162 -9.79 9.65 -1.72
CA VAL A 162 -9.59 9.01 -0.42
C VAL A 162 -9.87 10.00 0.72
N GLN A 163 -9.39 11.24 0.57
CA GLN A 163 -9.65 12.32 1.51
C GLN A 163 -11.15 12.64 1.65
N ASP A 164 -11.90 12.65 0.54
CA ASP A 164 -13.34 12.92 0.57
C ASP A 164 -14.10 11.82 1.32
N THR A 165 -13.75 10.55 1.10
CA THR A 165 -14.28 9.42 1.86
C THR A 165 -13.91 9.48 3.34
N LEU A 166 -12.68 9.88 3.68
CA LEU A 166 -12.28 10.09 5.07
C LEU A 166 -13.08 11.20 5.75
N ASN A 167 -13.34 12.30 5.03
CA ASN A 167 -14.08 13.42 5.56
C ASN A 167 -15.57 13.09 5.80
N ARG A 168 -16.16 12.21 4.99
CA ARG A 168 -17.60 11.91 5.01
C ARG A 168 -17.99 10.58 5.66
N CYS A 169 -17.16 9.55 5.52
CA CYS A 169 -17.46 8.19 5.98
C CYS A 169 -16.67 7.75 7.21
N ALA A 170 -15.81 8.60 7.79
CA ALA A 170 -15.12 8.22 9.01
C ALA A 170 -16.09 8.18 10.20
N TYR A 171 -15.97 7.14 11.02
CA TYR A 171 -16.77 6.94 12.23
C TYR A 171 -15.89 6.40 13.37
N SER A 172 -16.38 6.49 14.61
CA SER A 172 -15.64 6.07 15.80
C SER A 172 -16.22 4.80 16.40
N VAL A 173 -15.36 3.86 16.80
CA VAL A 173 -15.70 2.64 17.54
C VAL A 173 -14.77 2.55 18.76
N GLY A 174 -15.29 2.91 19.93
CA GLY A 174 -14.46 3.04 21.14
C GLY A 174 -13.40 4.15 20.96
N LEU A 175 -12.13 3.80 21.17
CA LEU A 175 -10.99 4.71 20.97
C LEU A 175 -10.47 4.74 19.53
N MET A 176 -11.00 3.89 18.64
CA MET A 176 -10.53 3.78 17.27
C MET A 176 -11.39 4.63 16.34
N ARG A 177 -10.73 5.32 15.39
CA ARG A 177 -11.40 6.02 14.28
C ARG A 177 -11.21 5.21 13.01
N LEU A 178 -12.32 4.78 12.43
CA LEU A 178 -12.37 3.91 11.26
C LEU A 178 -12.95 4.67 10.06
N VAL A 179 -12.64 4.22 8.86
CA VAL A 179 -13.22 4.71 7.61
C VAL A 179 -13.35 3.55 6.64
N GLY A 180 -14.49 3.46 5.98
CA GLY A 180 -14.71 2.56 4.86
C GLY A 180 -15.70 3.18 3.90
N GLY A 181 -15.49 3.00 2.60
CA GLY A 181 -16.34 3.64 1.61
C GLY A 181 -15.88 3.39 0.19
N GLN A 182 -16.69 3.88 -0.75
CA GLN A 182 -16.47 3.82 -2.19
C GLN A 182 -16.80 5.20 -2.73
N ALA A 183 -15.97 5.69 -3.63
CA ALA A 183 -16.18 6.95 -4.31
C ALA A 183 -16.03 6.72 -5.82
N TRP A 184 -17.10 7.03 -6.55
CA TRP A 184 -17.14 6.87 -7.99
C TRP A 184 -16.74 8.17 -8.68
N ASP A 185 -15.96 8.03 -9.75
CA ASP A 185 -15.66 9.09 -10.68
C ASP A 185 -16.51 8.93 -11.95
N THR A 186 -16.78 10.03 -12.65
CA THR A 186 -17.56 10.03 -13.89
C THR A 186 -16.89 9.29 -15.03
N ASP A 187 -15.59 9.02 -14.94
CA ASP A 187 -14.77 8.36 -15.95
C ASP A 187 -14.71 6.83 -15.79
N GLY A 188 -15.66 6.25 -15.05
CA GLY A 188 -15.87 4.79 -15.03
C GLY A 188 -14.90 4.03 -14.14
N TYR A 189 -14.32 4.69 -13.13
CA TYR A 189 -13.56 4.02 -12.08
C TYR A 189 -14.12 4.34 -10.69
N ASN A 190 -13.81 3.47 -9.73
CA ASN A 190 -14.19 3.59 -8.34
C ASN A 190 -12.96 3.46 -7.43
N VAL A 191 -12.87 4.31 -6.41
CA VAL A 191 -11.86 4.27 -5.35
C VAL A 191 -12.47 3.67 -4.09
N ASN A 192 -12.01 2.47 -3.74
CA ASN A 192 -12.46 1.77 -2.55
C ASN A 192 -11.51 1.98 -1.37
N ILE A 193 -12.07 2.28 -0.20
CA ILE A 193 -11.36 2.26 1.08
C ILE A 193 -11.91 1.10 1.91
N MET A 194 -11.07 0.10 2.14
CA MET A 194 -11.34 -0.99 3.07
C MET A 194 -10.05 -1.46 3.73
N ARG A 195 -10.19 -2.09 4.90
CA ARG A 195 -9.11 -2.83 5.54
C ARG A 195 -8.95 -4.15 4.80
N ASP A 196 -7.76 -4.39 4.27
CA ASP A 196 -7.39 -5.72 3.87
C ASP A 196 -7.04 -6.53 5.12
N THR A 197 -7.70 -7.68 5.30
CA THR A 197 -7.42 -8.60 6.41
C THR A 197 -6.27 -9.56 6.12
N SER A 198 -5.86 -9.69 4.86
CA SER A 198 -4.71 -10.50 4.45
C SER A 198 -3.38 -9.86 4.88
N CYS A 199 -3.33 -8.54 4.94
CA CYS A 199 -2.16 -7.79 5.38
C CYS A 199 -2.38 -7.22 6.78
N GLN A 200 -1.41 -7.39 7.68
CA GLN A 200 -1.48 -6.97 9.09
C GLN A 200 -1.52 -5.43 9.27
N GLY A 201 -2.61 -4.77 8.84
CA GLY A 201 -2.88 -3.35 9.08
C GLY A 201 -2.57 -2.39 7.93
N LEU A 202 -2.25 -2.89 6.73
CA LEU A 202 -2.05 -2.04 5.55
C LEU A 202 -3.39 -1.71 4.85
N VAL A 203 -3.47 -0.52 4.28
CA VAL A 203 -4.64 -0.05 3.52
C VAL A 203 -4.43 -0.39 2.06
N HIS A 204 -5.37 -1.14 1.48
CA HIS A 204 -5.43 -1.36 0.05
C HIS A 204 -6.34 -0.33 -0.63
N TYR A 205 -5.83 0.23 -1.72
CA TYR A 205 -6.63 0.99 -2.68
C TYR A 205 -6.96 0.06 -3.84
N HIS A 206 -8.20 -0.39 -3.93
CA HIS A 206 -8.66 -1.16 -5.08
C HIS A 206 -9.28 -0.21 -6.10
N PHE A 207 -8.74 -0.28 -7.32
CA PHE A 207 -9.37 0.31 -8.48
C PHE A 207 -10.22 -0.74 -9.14
N ILE A 208 -11.44 -0.34 -9.44
CA ILE A 208 -12.31 -1.17 -10.24
C ILE A 208 -12.78 -0.31 -11.40
N SER A 209 -12.46 -0.75 -12.62
CA SER A 209 -12.91 -0.11 -13.86
C SER A 209 -14.01 -0.94 -14.51
N HIS A 210 -15.00 -0.27 -15.08
CA HIS A 210 -16.07 -0.89 -15.84
C HIS A 210 -15.62 -1.26 -17.27
#